data_AF-A0A258WSM5-F1
#
_entry.id   AF-A0A258WSM5-F1
#
_cell.length_a   1.000
_cell.length_b   1.000
_cell.length_c   1.000
_cell.angle_alpha   90.00
_cell.angle_beta   90.00
_cell.angle_gamma   90.00
#
_symmetry.space_group_name_H-M   'P 1'
#
loop_
_entity.id
_entity.type
_entity.pdbx_description
1 polymer ?
#
loop_
_entity_poly.entity_id
_entity_poly.type
_entity_poly.pdbx_seq_one_letter_code
_entity_poly.pdbx_strand_id
1 'polypeptide(L)'
;VTIMKNDKNRILTNIDIKKDIDVCPFVWADFYKKISRIFKYKENADKAIKLAKRFNIYGVSIYYDECHLELQKQNKIVIWWLSWHRHISQTIYLITQSKGTLAQVYRAYPEIFVDAHPATKRMFGSVMRYTEFASYKMGKDDVIRKFSIKIDRKLFEIYRTGASTKGTSSLRNKVYLILAFTAVPILIFYFLFTRFTPDKKSEDINQTTKNTTLIQDLNDTKEDIKNYVSAEIIGNYFSYQGWLTPLTDYHVRHILTLPHKAHTISSGYVRLRYEKSYITHFSKLIAGRGI
;
A
#
# COMPACT_ATOMS: atom_id res chain seq x y z
N VAL A 1 -7.97 13.02 -17.98
CA VAL A 1 -7.86 14.49 -17.88
C VAL A 1 -8.37 15.04 -19.17
N THR A 2 -9.64 15.43 -19.14
CA THR A 2 -10.18 16.33 -20.15
C THR A 2 -9.34 17.59 -20.01
N ILE A 3 -8.41 17.81 -20.94
CA ILE A 3 -7.82 19.14 -21.13
C ILE A 3 -9.04 20.04 -21.26
N MET A 4 -9.27 20.88 -20.24
CA MET A 4 -10.48 21.67 -20.17
C MET A 4 -10.55 22.46 -21.47
N LYS A 5 -11.57 22.12 -22.24
CA LYS A 5 -11.91 22.67 -23.54
C LYS A 5 -12.46 24.07 -23.27
N ASN A 6 -11.61 24.96 -22.76
CA ASN A 6 -11.96 26.34 -22.47
C ASN A 6 -11.29 27.19 -23.55
N ASP A 7 -12.14 27.64 -24.46
CA ASP A 7 -12.01 28.75 -25.41
C ASP A 7 -10.62 29.21 -25.81
N LYS A 8 -10.25 28.99 -27.09
CA LYS A 8 -9.43 29.84 -27.98
C LYS A 8 -8.21 30.59 -27.39
N ASN A 9 -7.68 30.20 -26.24
CA ASN A 9 -6.60 30.90 -25.58
C ASN A 9 -5.29 30.31 -26.08
N ARG A 10 -4.49 31.16 -26.73
CA ARG A 10 -3.14 30.84 -27.18
C ARG A 10 -2.34 30.24 -26.02
N ILE A 11 -1.63 29.14 -26.31
CA ILE A 11 -0.81 28.45 -25.31
C ILE A 11 0.62 28.93 -25.44
N LEU A 12 1.23 29.33 -24.32
CA LEU A 12 2.66 29.61 -24.22
C LEU A 12 3.31 28.49 -23.41
N THR A 13 4.29 27.79 -23.98
CA THR A 13 5.01 26.74 -23.26
C THR A 13 6.44 26.56 -23.73
N ASN A 14 7.34 26.18 -22.82
CA ASN A 14 8.71 25.75 -23.14
C ASN A 14 8.82 24.22 -23.31
N ILE A 15 7.69 23.50 -23.22
CA ILE A 15 7.60 22.07 -23.50
C ILE A 15 7.53 21.88 -25.02
N ASP A 16 8.36 21.00 -25.57
CA ASP A 16 8.28 20.61 -26.98
C ASP A 16 7.01 19.76 -27.22
N ILE A 17 5.95 20.40 -27.70
CA ILE A 17 4.69 19.75 -28.05
C ILE A 17 4.54 19.73 -29.57
N LYS A 18 4.83 18.56 -30.17
CA LYS A 18 4.59 18.32 -31.59
C LYS A 18 3.10 18.03 -31.83
N LYS A 19 2.25 19.05 -32.07
CA LYS A 19 0.88 18.86 -32.57
C LYS A 19 0.19 20.14 -33.08
N ASP A 20 -0.91 19.94 -33.83
CA ASP A 20 -1.85 20.91 -34.44
C ASP A 20 -2.58 21.86 -33.45
N ILE A 21 -1.94 22.26 -32.36
CA ILE A 21 -2.47 23.21 -31.39
C ILE A 21 -1.70 24.52 -31.59
N ASP A 22 -2.37 25.68 -31.51
CA ASP A 22 -1.71 27.01 -31.53
C ASP A 22 -0.87 27.19 -30.25
N VAL A 23 0.33 26.58 -30.29
CA VAL A 23 1.33 26.57 -29.22
C VAL A 23 2.46 27.47 -29.65
N CYS A 24 2.65 28.56 -28.91
CA CYS A 24 3.76 29.45 -29.08
C CYS A 24 4.88 29.10 -28.08
N PRO A 25 6.15 29.18 -28.50
CA PRO A 25 7.28 28.94 -27.61
C PRO A 25 7.30 29.98 -26.49
N PHE A 26 7.42 29.52 -25.25
CA PHE A 26 7.62 30.36 -24.08
C PHE A 26 9.10 30.49 -23.77
N VAL A 27 9.66 31.67 -24.08
CA VAL A 27 11.04 32.02 -23.73
C VAL A 27 11.00 33.01 -22.57
N TRP A 28 11.45 32.57 -21.39
CA TRP A 28 11.37 33.38 -20.17
C TRP A 28 12.02 34.76 -20.32
N ALA A 29 13.20 34.85 -20.93
CA ALA A 29 13.90 36.12 -21.09
C ALA A 29 13.10 37.17 -21.88
N ASP A 30 12.38 36.74 -22.93
CA ASP A 30 11.50 37.61 -23.72
C ASP A 30 10.22 37.95 -22.94
N PHE A 31 9.61 36.94 -22.31
CA PHE A 31 8.43 37.13 -21.47
C PHE A 31 8.70 38.11 -20.32
N TYR A 32 9.84 37.96 -19.63
CA TYR A 32 10.30 38.83 -18.56
C TYR A 32 10.43 40.29 -19.02
N LYS A 33 11.00 40.51 -20.22
CA LYS A 33 11.09 41.86 -20.81
C LYS A 33 9.70 42.46 -21.05
N LYS A 34 8.75 41.66 -21.56
CA LYS A 34 7.36 42.09 -21.79
C LYS A 34 6.66 42.47 -20.48
N ILE A 35 6.67 41.61 -19.47
CA ILE A 35 6.05 41.92 -18.16
C ILE A 35 6.75 43.08 -17.45
N SER A 36 8.06 43.25 -17.62
CA SER A 36 8.80 44.39 -17.07
C SER A 36 8.36 45.72 -17.68
N ARG A 37 8.01 45.74 -18.98
CA ARG A 37 7.46 46.93 -19.65
C ARG A 37 6.04 47.23 -19.17
N ILE A 38 5.22 46.20 -18.95
CA ILE A 38 3.86 46.36 -18.42
C ILE A 38 3.91 46.87 -16.97
N PHE A 39 4.83 46.35 -16.15
CA PHE A 39 5.02 46.74 -14.75
C PHE A 39 5.24 48.25 -14.57
N LYS A 40 5.84 48.93 -15.55
CA LYS A 40 6.00 50.40 -15.53
C LYS A 40 4.65 51.14 -15.45
N TYR A 41 3.57 50.51 -15.90
CA TYR A 41 2.21 51.03 -15.89
C TYR A 41 1.30 50.33 -14.87
N LYS A 42 1.86 49.74 -13.81
CA LYS A 42 1.11 48.98 -12.80
C LYS A 42 -0.05 49.77 -12.14
N GLU A 43 0.06 51.10 -12.07
CA GLU A 43 -0.98 51.99 -11.52
C GLU A 43 -2.08 52.34 -12.55
N ASN A 44 -1.88 52.01 -13.83
CA ASN A 44 -2.82 52.32 -14.91
C ASN A 44 -3.21 51.03 -15.64
N ALA A 45 -4.27 50.39 -15.14
CA ALA A 45 -4.75 49.10 -15.62
C ALA A 45 -5.04 49.11 -17.13
N ASP A 46 -5.68 50.16 -17.66
CA ASP A 46 -6.01 50.25 -19.09
C ASP A 46 -4.77 50.25 -19.99
N LYS A 47 -3.73 51.02 -19.62
CA LYS A 47 -2.45 51.04 -20.34
C LYS A 47 -1.76 49.69 -20.22
N ALA A 48 -1.73 49.10 -19.03
CA ALA A 48 -1.11 47.79 -18.80
C ALA A 48 -1.78 46.69 -19.65
N ILE A 49 -3.11 46.64 -19.69
CA ILE A 49 -3.88 45.69 -20.50
C ILE A 49 -3.66 45.94 -22.00
N LYS A 50 -3.65 47.20 -22.46
CA LYS A 50 -3.33 47.53 -23.86
C LYS A 50 -1.93 47.04 -24.26
N LEU A 51 -0.92 47.21 -23.39
CA LEU A 51 0.42 46.67 -23.64
C LEU A 51 0.43 45.14 -23.65
N ALA A 52 -0.30 44.48 -22.74
CA ALA A 52 -0.39 43.01 -22.71
C ALA A 52 -0.99 42.45 -24.00
N LYS A 53 -2.06 43.08 -24.53
CA LYS A 53 -2.64 42.76 -25.83
C LYS A 53 -1.63 42.97 -26.95
N ARG A 54 -0.91 44.11 -26.97
CA ARG A 54 0.14 44.39 -27.97
C ARG A 54 1.29 43.39 -27.95
N PHE A 55 1.65 42.88 -26.77
CA PHE A 55 2.70 41.87 -26.62
C PHE A 55 2.21 40.43 -26.84
N ASN A 56 0.93 40.23 -27.17
CA ASN A 56 0.31 38.93 -27.37
C ASN A 56 0.40 38.02 -26.13
N ILE A 57 0.30 38.60 -24.93
CA ILE A 57 0.29 37.85 -23.66
C ILE A 57 -1.02 38.06 -22.88
N TYR A 58 -2.03 38.67 -23.48
CA TYR A 58 -3.37 38.78 -22.92
C TYR A 58 -4.21 37.56 -23.32
N GLY A 59 -4.98 36.97 -22.39
CA GLY A 59 -5.86 35.84 -22.70
C GLY A 59 -5.10 34.56 -23.06
N VAL A 60 -3.99 34.28 -22.37
CA VAL A 60 -3.11 33.14 -22.69
C VAL A 60 -3.04 32.13 -21.55
N SER A 61 -2.83 30.86 -21.91
CA SER A 61 -2.48 29.81 -20.95
C SER A 61 -0.98 29.56 -21.00
N ILE A 62 -0.31 29.68 -19.85
CA ILE A 62 1.14 29.52 -19.71
C ILE A 62 1.41 28.19 -19.02
N TYR A 63 2.10 27.28 -19.70
CA TYR A 63 2.63 26.05 -19.10
C TYR A 63 4.14 26.19 -19.01
N TYR A 64 4.65 26.43 -17.80
CA TYR A 64 6.05 26.70 -17.59
C TYR A 64 6.73 25.52 -16.89
N ASP A 65 7.40 24.69 -17.70
CA ASP A 65 8.21 23.57 -17.23
C ASP A 65 9.55 24.04 -16.69
N GLU A 66 10.02 23.34 -15.66
CA GLU A 66 11.22 23.69 -14.89
C GLU A 66 11.29 25.18 -14.49
N CYS A 67 10.14 25.73 -14.10
CA CYS A 67 10.00 27.13 -13.67
C CYS A 67 10.96 27.50 -12.52
N HIS A 68 11.42 26.50 -11.77
CA HIS A 68 12.38 26.68 -10.71
C HIS A 68 13.71 27.24 -11.20
N LEU A 69 14.08 27.13 -12.49
CA LEU A 69 15.31 27.73 -13.01
C LEU A 69 15.35 29.26 -12.85
N GLU A 70 14.21 29.91 -13.02
CA GLU A 70 14.09 31.37 -13.01
C GLU A 70 13.45 31.92 -11.72
N LEU A 71 12.77 31.05 -10.96
CA LEU A 71 12.02 31.40 -9.75
C LEU A 71 12.72 31.01 -8.44
N GLN A 72 14.03 30.72 -8.47
CA GLN A 72 14.81 30.43 -7.25
C GLN A 72 14.95 31.66 -6.35
N LYS A 73 15.03 32.85 -6.95
CA LYS A 73 15.26 34.12 -6.26
C LYS A 73 14.03 35.00 -6.40
N GLN A 74 13.72 35.72 -5.31
CA GLN A 74 12.63 36.67 -5.32
C GLN A 74 12.88 37.85 -6.29
N ASN A 75 11.83 38.26 -6.99
CA ASN A 75 11.85 39.35 -7.95
C ASN A 75 10.50 40.08 -7.91
N LYS A 76 10.54 41.39 -7.65
CA LYS A 76 9.34 42.23 -7.50
C LYS A 76 8.42 42.24 -8.72
N ILE A 77 8.99 42.15 -9.94
CA ILE A 77 8.21 42.18 -11.19
C ILE A 77 7.46 40.86 -11.34
N VAL A 78 8.11 39.74 -11.03
CA VAL A 78 7.50 38.41 -11.06
C VAL A 78 6.41 38.30 -9.99
N ILE A 79 6.67 38.78 -8.78
CA ILE A 79 5.69 38.85 -7.69
C ILE A 79 4.44 39.62 -8.15
N TRP A 80 4.64 40.83 -8.69
CA TRP A 80 3.54 41.64 -9.21
C TRP A 80 2.79 40.91 -10.32
N TRP A 81 3.50 40.31 -11.27
CA TRP A 81 2.90 39.58 -12.38
C TRP A 81 2.02 38.42 -11.87
N LEU A 82 2.52 37.60 -10.94
CA LEU A 82 1.75 36.52 -10.33
C LEU A 82 0.53 37.04 -9.57
N SER A 83 0.62 38.16 -8.87
CA SER A 83 -0.56 38.77 -8.23
C SER A 83 -1.57 39.36 -9.22
N TRP A 84 -1.11 39.79 -10.41
CA TRP A 84 -1.89 40.59 -11.35
C TRP A 84 -2.35 39.79 -12.59
N HIS A 85 -1.98 38.52 -12.69
CA HIS A 85 -2.20 37.66 -13.86
C HIS A 85 -3.67 37.60 -14.33
N ARG A 86 -4.63 37.67 -13.40
CA ARG A 86 -6.08 37.66 -13.71
C ARG A 86 -6.53 38.89 -14.49
N HIS A 87 -5.93 40.06 -14.27
CA HIS A 87 -6.30 41.29 -14.99
C HIS A 87 -5.95 41.23 -16.49
N ILE A 88 -4.96 40.41 -16.86
CA ILE A 88 -4.61 40.12 -18.25
C ILE A 88 -5.13 38.76 -18.73
N SER A 89 -6.09 38.19 -17.99
CA SER A 89 -6.78 36.94 -18.34
C SER A 89 -5.81 35.79 -18.61
N GLN A 90 -4.77 35.66 -17.79
CA GLN A 90 -3.82 34.56 -17.90
C GLN A 90 -4.23 33.37 -17.01
N THR A 91 -3.93 32.16 -17.47
CA THR A 91 -3.93 30.95 -16.64
C THR A 91 -2.51 30.42 -16.59
N ILE A 92 -1.96 30.20 -15.39
CA ILE A 92 -0.53 29.88 -15.22
C ILE A 92 -0.38 28.51 -14.55
N TYR A 93 0.32 27.61 -15.22
CA TYR A 93 0.75 26.32 -14.70
C TYR A 93 2.26 26.35 -14.50
N LEU A 94 2.70 26.36 -13.24
CA LEU A 94 4.10 26.28 -12.85
C LEU A 94 4.46 24.83 -12.53
N ILE A 95 5.39 24.26 -13.29
CA ILE A 95 5.81 22.86 -13.13
C ILE A 95 7.25 22.86 -12.63
N THR A 96 7.49 22.06 -11.59
CA THR A 96 8.82 21.89 -10.98
C THR A 96 8.93 20.48 -10.39
N GLN A 97 10.15 19.95 -10.33
CA GLN A 97 10.44 18.68 -9.67
C GLN A 97 10.20 18.73 -8.15
N SER A 98 10.41 19.90 -7.53
CA SER A 98 10.23 20.09 -6.10
C SER A 98 9.77 21.51 -5.79
N LYS A 99 8.82 21.66 -4.86
CA LYS A 99 8.42 22.98 -4.37
C LYS A 99 9.52 23.69 -3.58
N GLY A 100 10.49 22.93 -3.06
CA GLY A 100 11.59 23.45 -2.23
C GLY A 100 12.54 24.38 -3.00
N THR A 101 12.66 24.19 -4.31
CA THR A 101 13.57 24.97 -5.18
C THR A 101 13.02 26.35 -5.54
N LEU A 102 11.73 26.59 -5.32
CA LEU A 102 11.10 27.89 -5.54
C LEU A 102 11.29 28.79 -4.32
N ALA A 103 11.54 30.09 -4.55
CA ALA A 103 11.52 31.07 -3.47
C ALA A 103 10.18 31.02 -2.74
N GLN A 104 10.21 31.09 -1.40
CA GLN A 104 9.03 30.90 -0.56
C GLN A 104 7.90 31.89 -0.90
N VAL A 105 8.24 33.12 -1.27
CA VAL A 105 7.27 34.16 -1.66
C VAL A 105 6.37 33.72 -2.82
N TYR A 106 6.90 32.95 -3.77
CA TYR A 106 6.12 32.50 -4.92
C TYR A 106 5.10 31.42 -4.57
N ARG A 107 5.28 30.72 -3.46
CA ARG A 107 4.38 29.63 -3.03
C ARG A 107 3.04 30.15 -2.50
N ALA A 108 2.88 31.45 -2.32
CA ALA A 108 1.64 32.06 -1.84
C ALA A 108 0.63 32.38 -2.96
N TYR A 109 1.05 32.42 -4.22
CA TYR A 109 0.19 32.83 -5.35
C TYR A 109 -0.60 31.70 -6.02
N PRO A 110 -0.08 30.47 -6.15
CA PRO A 110 -0.87 29.38 -6.74
C PRO A 110 -2.10 29.07 -5.90
N GLU A 111 -3.22 28.89 -6.58
CA GLU A 111 -4.51 28.55 -5.96
C GLU A 111 -4.67 27.04 -5.73
N ILE A 112 -4.01 26.24 -6.57
CA ILE A 112 -4.08 24.78 -6.54
C ILE A 112 -2.67 24.24 -6.66
N PHE A 113 -2.35 23.26 -5.81
CA PHE A 113 -1.09 22.53 -5.83
C PHE A 113 -1.35 21.09 -6.23
N VAL A 114 -0.63 20.58 -7.23
CA VAL A 114 -0.80 19.21 -7.71
C VAL A 114 0.49 18.43 -7.45
N ASP A 115 0.41 17.37 -6.65
CA ASP A 115 1.52 16.44 -6.44
C ASP A 115 1.41 15.22 -7.34
N ALA A 116 2.50 14.87 -8.02
CA ALA A 116 2.59 13.64 -8.79
C ALA A 116 3.21 12.54 -7.93
N HIS A 117 2.48 11.44 -7.73
CA HIS A 117 3.00 10.34 -6.92
C HIS A 117 4.16 9.64 -7.64
N PRO A 118 5.28 9.37 -6.94
CA PRO A 118 6.45 8.75 -7.54
C PRO A 118 6.12 7.36 -8.08
N ALA A 119 6.79 6.99 -9.18
CA ALA A 119 6.57 5.71 -9.85
C ALA A 119 6.79 4.50 -8.92
N THR A 120 7.68 4.62 -7.95
CA THR A 120 8.00 3.58 -6.96
C THR A 120 6.83 3.23 -6.03
N LYS A 121 5.89 4.15 -5.81
CA LYS A 121 4.69 3.93 -4.99
C LYS A 121 3.51 3.35 -5.80
N ARG A 122 3.70 3.10 -7.10
CA ARG A 122 2.64 2.59 -7.99
C ARG A 122 2.66 1.06 -8.00
N MET A 123 1.48 0.45 -7.83
CA MET A 123 1.30 -1.00 -8.02
C MET A 123 1.19 -1.37 -9.50
N PHE A 124 0.63 -0.48 -10.32
CA PHE A 124 0.49 -0.65 -11.76
C PHE A 124 1.20 0.50 -12.48
N GLY A 125 2.14 0.17 -13.37
CA GLY A 125 2.91 1.15 -14.13
C GLY A 125 2.13 1.91 -15.19
N SER A 126 0.88 1.53 -15.46
CA SER A 126 0.02 2.10 -16.52
C SER A 126 -0.79 3.32 -16.07
N VAL A 127 -0.70 3.73 -14.80
CA VAL A 127 -1.51 4.83 -14.25
C VAL A 127 -0.64 5.80 -13.46
N MET A 128 -0.75 7.09 -13.77
CA MET A 128 -0.17 8.18 -12.99
C MET A 128 -1.19 8.67 -11.97
N ARG A 129 -0.80 8.74 -10.70
CA ARG A 129 -1.66 9.20 -9.60
C ARG A 129 -1.23 10.59 -9.17
N TYR A 130 -2.22 11.42 -8.88
CA TYR A 130 -2.03 12.80 -8.46
C TYR A 130 -2.91 13.11 -7.26
N THR A 131 -2.43 14.03 -6.41
CA THR A 131 -3.23 14.64 -5.36
C THR A 131 -3.26 16.15 -5.57
N GLU A 132 -4.45 16.72 -5.55
CA GLU A 132 -4.67 18.16 -5.52
C GLU A 132 -4.83 18.66 -4.09
N PHE A 133 -4.21 19.80 -3.81
CA PHE A 133 -4.25 20.47 -2.52
C PHE A 133 -4.64 21.94 -2.68
N ALA A 134 -5.33 22.46 -1.68
CA ALA A 134 -5.72 23.87 -1.59
C ALA A 134 -4.59 24.77 -1.07
N SER A 135 -3.56 24.20 -0.44
CA SER A 135 -2.48 24.97 0.19
C SER A 135 -1.10 24.45 -0.20
N TYR A 136 -0.11 25.34 -0.15
CA TYR A 136 1.29 25.01 -0.43
C TYR A 136 1.89 24.00 0.55
N LYS A 137 1.32 23.89 1.77
CA LYS A 137 1.79 22.94 2.78
C LYS A 137 1.57 21.52 2.29
N MET A 138 0.49 21.32 1.52
CA MET A 138 0.07 20.02 0.99
C MET A 138 -0.14 19.02 2.13
N GLY A 139 -0.78 19.49 3.20
CA GLY A 139 -1.17 18.67 4.34
C GLY A 139 -2.30 17.71 3.98
N LYS A 140 -2.58 16.75 4.85
CA LYS A 140 -3.71 15.83 4.66
C LYS A 140 -5.05 16.57 4.66
N ASP A 141 -5.16 17.62 5.46
CA ASP A 141 -6.37 18.42 5.62
C ASP A 141 -6.61 19.36 4.43
N ASP A 142 -5.59 19.62 3.63
CA ASP A 142 -5.67 20.49 2.44
C ASP A 142 -6.05 19.72 1.17
N VAL A 143 -6.28 18.40 1.24
CA VAL A 143 -6.55 17.56 0.06
C VAL A 143 -7.91 17.90 -0.53
N ILE A 144 -7.92 18.43 -1.75
CA ILE A 144 -9.14 18.68 -2.52
C ILE A 144 -9.62 17.38 -3.15
N ARG A 145 -8.75 16.71 -3.90
CA ARG A 145 -9.07 15.45 -4.56
C ARG A 145 -7.83 14.62 -4.88
N LYS A 146 -8.05 13.32 -5.05
CA LYS A 146 -7.07 12.39 -5.61
C LYS A 146 -7.60 11.88 -6.93
N PHE A 147 -6.77 11.90 -7.97
CA PHE A 147 -7.17 11.43 -9.28
C PHE A 147 -6.06 10.65 -9.96
N SER A 148 -6.44 9.94 -11.01
CA SER A 148 -5.58 9.03 -11.74
C SER A 148 -5.72 9.25 -13.24
N ILE A 149 -4.60 9.24 -13.94
CA ILE A 149 -4.53 9.37 -15.40
C ILE A 149 -3.92 8.10 -15.95
N LYS A 150 -4.64 7.43 -16.86
CA LYS A 150 -4.06 6.31 -17.61
C LYS A 150 -2.97 6.85 -18.53
N ILE A 151 -1.81 6.20 -18.53
CA ILE A 151 -0.70 6.55 -19.41
C ILE A 151 -1.08 6.13 -20.83
N ASP A 152 -1.26 7.10 -21.70
CA ASP A 152 -1.28 6.87 -23.13
C ASP A 152 0.17 6.75 -23.61
N ARG A 153 0.57 5.54 -24.04
CA ARG A 153 1.93 5.26 -24.51
C ARG A 153 2.30 6.15 -25.70
N LYS A 154 1.35 6.45 -26.59
CA LYS A 154 1.59 7.28 -27.78
C LYS A 154 1.91 8.72 -27.38
N LEU A 155 1.18 9.26 -26.40
CA LEU A 155 1.46 10.59 -25.83
C LEU A 155 2.79 10.61 -25.06
N PHE A 156 3.10 9.54 -24.34
CA PHE A 156 4.34 9.44 -23.57
C PHE A 156 5.57 9.28 -24.47
N GLU A 157 5.48 8.55 -25.58
CA GLU A 157 6.57 8.40 -26.55
C GLU A 157 6.94 9.72 -27.23
N ILE A 158 5.94 10.57 -27.50
CA ILE A 158 6.17 11.93 -28.02
C ILE A 158 6.94 12.78 -26.99
N TYR A 159 6.64 12.63 -25.69
CA TYR A 159 7.30 13.34 -24.60
C TYR A 159 8.68 12.76 -24.21
N ARG A 160 8.89 11.45 -24.37
CA ARG A 160 10.06 10.71 -23.84
C ARG A 160 11.31 10.78 -24.73
N THR A 161 11.29 11.53 -25.82
CA THR A 161 12.49 11.73 -26.64
C THR A 161 13.61 12.51 -25.93
N GLY A 162 13.38 13.01 -24.70
CA GLY A 162 14.39 13.68 -23.86
C GLY A 162 14.93 12.94 -22.63
N ALA A 163 14.40 11.78 -22.20
CA ALA A 163 14.89 11.12 -20.98
C ALA A 163 14.64 9.59 -20.94
N SER A 164 15.71 8.82 -21.13
CA SER A 164 15.72 7.36 -21.05
C SER A 164 16.27 6.89 -19.71
N THR A 165 15.46 6.88 -18.64
CA THR A 165 15.77 6.07 -17.45
C THR A 165 14.55 5.22 -17.07
N LYS A 166 14.67 3.91 -17.29
CA LYS A 166 13.71 2.90 -16.84
C LYS A 166 13.81 2.80 -15.31
N GLY A 167 13.00 3.59 -14.59
CA GLY A 167 12.81 3.40 -13.16
C GLY A 167 12.09 2.08 -12.89
N THR A 168 12.80 1.08 -12.37
CA THR A 168 12.22 -0.22 -11.99
C THR A 168 11.33 -0.06 -10.76
N SER A 169 10.07 -0.45 -10.84
CA SER A 169 9.11 -0.40 -9.72
C SER A 169 9.49 -1.37 -8.60
N SER A 170 10.11 -0.85 -7.53
CA SER A 170 10.55 -1.61 -6.34
C SER A 170 9.41 -2.40 -5.66
N LEU A 171 8.16 -1.93 -5.78
CA LEU A 171 7.01 -2.53 -5.10
C LEU A 171 6.56 -3.88 -5.69
N ARG A 172 6.72 -4.07 -7.01
CA ARG A 172 6.38 -5.33 -7.69
C ARG A 172 7.21 -6.50 -7.15
N ASN A 173 8.48 -6.26 -6.86
CA ASN A 173 9.39 -7.28 -6.32
C ASN A 173 9.04 -7.65 -4.87
N LYS A 174 8.49 -6.70 -4.09
CA LYS A 174 8.05 -6.96 -2.70
C LYS A 174 6.78 -7.81 -2.63
N VAL A 175 5.86 -7.67 -3.59
CA VAL A 175 4.64 -8.50 -3.66
C VAL A 175 4.99 -9.96 -3.97
N TYR A 176 5.91 -10.24 -4.90
CA TYR A 176 6.37 -11.61 -5.16
C TYR A 176 7.09 -12.24 -3.96
N LEU A 177 7.82 -11.43 -3.18
CA LEU A 177 8.48 -11.89 -1.96
C LEU A 177 7.48 -12.32 -0.89
N ILE A 178 6.41 -11.53 -0.68
CA ILE A 178 5.33 -11.88 0.26
C ILE A 178 4.56 -13.11 -0.23
N LEU A 179 4.23 -13.17 -1.53
CA LEU A 179 3.54 -14.32 -2.11
C LEU A 179 4.39 -15.60 -2.05
N ALA A 180 5.71 -15.50 -2.25
CA ALA A 180 6.62 -16.64 -2.08
C ALA A 180 6.70 -17.07 -0.61
N PHE A 181 6.77 -16.12 0.33
CA PHE A 181 6.84 -16.43 1.76
C PHE A 181 5.54 -17.05 2.31
N THR A 182 4.39 -16.85 1.67
CA THR A 182 3.14 -17.53 2.04
C THR A 182 2.91 -18.82 1.26
N ALA A 183 3.12 -18.83 -0.06
CA ALA A 183 2.84 -19.99 -0.90
C ALA A 183 3.84 -21.14 -0.70
N VAL A 184 5.13 -20.85 -0.48
CA VAL A 184 6.17 -21.87 -0.28
C VAL A 184 5.94 -22.69 0.99
N PRO A 185 5.69 -22.12 2.18
CA PRO A 185 5.40 -22.94 3.36
C PRO A 185 4.07 -23.70 3.26
N ILE A 186 3.07 -23.17 2.54
CA ILE A 186 1.83 -23.91 2.27
C ILE A 186 2.10 -25.13 1.37
N LEU A 187 2.92 -24.98 0.33
CA LEU A 187 3.36 -26.08 -0.54
C LEU A 187 4.23 -27.10 0.19
N ILE A 188 5.16 -26.64 1.03
CA ILE A 188 5.98 -27.51 1.87
C ILE A 188 5.10 -28.26 2.86
N PHE A 189 4.14 -27.60 3.51
CA PHE A 189 3.19 -28.24 4.42
C PHE A 189 2.33 -29.28 3.70
N TYR A 190 1.80 -28.96 2.52
CA TYR A 190 1.05 -29.91 1.70
C TYR A 190 1.90 -31.11 1.26
N PHE A 191 3.15 -30.88 0.85
CA PHE A 191 4.07 -31.95 0.47
C PHE A 191 4.46 -32.83 1.66
N LEU A 192 4.74 -32.23 2.83
CA LEU A 192 5.00 -32.99 4.05
C LEU A 192 3.77 -33.78 4.46
N PHE A 193 2.58 -33.19 4.44
CA PHE A 193 1.35 -33.88 4.83
C PHE A 193 1.00 -35.05 3.91
N THR A 194 1.24 -34.91 2.59
CA THR A 194 1.06 -36.00 1.61
C THR A 194 2.17 -37.05 1.66
N ARG A 195 3.33 -36.76 2.24
CA ARG A 195 4.41 -37.73 2.52
C ARG A 195 4.28 -38.40 3.90
N PHE A 196 3.56 -37.77 4.83
CA PHE A 196 3.27 -38.27 6.17
C PHE A 196 1.93 -39.00 6.26
N THR A 197 1.26 -39.29 5.15
CA THR A 197 0.26 -40.37 5.13
C THR A 197 1.02 -41.69 5.01
N PRO A 198 1.10 -42.51 6.07
CA PRO A 198 1.77 -43.79 6.00
C PRO A 198 1.04 -44.67 4.98
N ASP A 199 1.78 -45.18 4.00
CA ASP A 199 1.32 -46.34 3.23
C ASP A 199 1.03 -47.45 4.23
N LYS A 200 -0.21 -47.93 4.19
CA LYS A 200 -0.65 -49.05 5.00
C LYS A 200 0.04 -50.31 4.47
N LYS A 201 1.21 -50.68 5.00
CA LYS A 201 1.76 -52.03 4.79
C LYS A 201 2.78 -52.46 5.85
N SER A 202 2.38 -53.52 6.54
CA SER A 202 3.12 -54.71 6.99
C SER A 202 4.50 -54.55 7.63
N GLU A 203 4.56 -55.07 8.85
CA GLU A 203 5.74 -55.40 9.67
C GLU A 203 6.93 -55.94 8.89
N ASP A 204 8.15 -55.47 9.21
CA ASP A 204 9.16 -56.34 9.85
C ASP A 204 10.30 -55.53 10.51
N ILE A 205 11.04 -56.22 11.37
CA ILE A 205 11.79 -55.79 12.55
C ILE A 205 13.30 -55.60 12.28
N ASN A 206 13.99 -54.87 13.20
CA ASN A 206 15.45 -54.77 13.49
C ASN A 206 16.14 -53.50 12.94
N GLN A 207 16.98 -52.72 13.65
CA GLN A 207 17.78 -52.89 14.87
C GLN A 207 18.24 -51.50 15.42
N THR A 208 18.32 -51.40 16.75
CA THR A 208 19.25 -50.69 17.68
C THR A 208 20.18 -49.59 17.10
N THR A 209 20.29 -48.35 17.63
CA THR A 209 21.00 -48.00 18.89
C THR A 209 20.97 -46.48 19.14
N LYS A 210 20.64 -46.03 20.37
CA LYS A 210 21.44 -45.11 21.21
C LYS A 210 20.73 -44.81 22.54
N ASN A 211 21.40 -45.23 23.60
CA ASN A 211 20.98 -45.21 25.00
C ASN A 211 21.20 -43.83 25.66
N THR A 212 20.44 -43.54 26.72
CA THR A 212 20.96 -43.47 28.11
C THR A 212 20.11 -42.60 29.06
N THR A 213 19.14 -41.79 28.61
CA THR A 213 18.37 -40.90 29.51
C THR A 213 16.93 -41.32 29.83
N LEU A 214 16.41 -42.40 29.24
CA LEU A 214 14.99 -42.78 29.28
C LEU A 214 14.60 -43.82 30.34
N ILE A 215 15.55 -44.46 31.01
CA ILE A 215 15.25 -45.69 31.79
C ILE A 215 14.67 -45.37 33.18
N GLN A 216 14.87 -44.16 33.72
CA GLN A 216 14.36 -43.81 35.05
C GLN A 216 12.90 -43.32 35.03
N ASP A 217 12.45 -42.68 33.95
CA ASP A 217 11.05 -42.22 33.78
C ASP A 217 10.08 -43.31 33.27
N LEU A 218 10.60 -44.40 32.68
CA LEU A 218 9.80 -45.49 32.10
C LEU A 218 9.31 -46.53 33.12
N ASN A 219 9.90 -46.57 34.33
CA ASN A 219 9.44 -47.49 35.37
C ASN A 219 8.22 -46.93 36.12
N ASP A 220 8.14 -45.62 36.34
CA ASP A 220 6.95 -44.97 36.93
C ASP A 220 5.75 -44.95 35.96
N THR A 221 5.97 -44.92 34.65
CA THR A 221 4.88 -44.89 33.65
C THR A 221 4.28 -46.27 33.32
N LYS A 222 4.99 -47.38 33.59
CA LYS A 222 4.47 -48.74 33.31
C LYS A 222 3.42 -49.21 34.32
N GLU A 223 3.48 -48.72 35.56
CA GLU A 223 2.47 -49.01 36.57
C GLU A 223 1.20 -48.15 36.37
N ASP A 224 1.40 -46.91 35.89
CA ASP A 224 0.34 -45.91 35.67
C ASP A 224 -0.63 -46.25 34.51
N ILE A 225 -0.16 -46.91 33.44
CA ILE A 225 -0.98 -47.26 32.26
C ILE A 225 -1.98 -48.40 32.57
N LYS A 226 -1.74 -49.22 33.60
CA LYS A 226 -2.64 -50.36 33.90
C LYS A 226 -3.93 -49.96 34.63
N ASN A 227 -3.92 -48.85 35.38
CA ASN A 227 -4.95 -48.53 36.37
C ASN A 227 -5.74 -47.26 36.10
N TYR A 228 -5.34 -46.43 35.13
CA TYR A 228 -5.97 -45.14 34.86
C TYR A 228 -6.38 -44.96 33.39
N VAL A 229 -7.43 -44.19 33.18
CA VAL A 229 -7.93 -43.72 31.89
C VAL A 229 -7.63 -42.23 31.80
N SER A 230 -6.95 -41.81 30.73
CA SER A 230 -6.58 -40.40 30.50
C SER A 230 -7.49 -39.74 29.47
N ALA A 231 -7.92 -38.52 29.76
CA ALA A 231 -8.62 -37.63 28.83
C ALA A 231 -8.04 -36.21 28.91
N GLU A 232 -8.30 -35.39 27.90
CA GLU A 232 -7.69 -34.07 27.78
C GLU A 232 -8.75 -33.01 27.48
N ILE A 233 -8.68 -31.85 28.14
CA ILE A 233 -9.47 -30.68 27.77
C ILE A 233 -8.60 -29.77 26.93
N ILE A 234 -9.06 -29.45 25.72
CA ILE A 234 -8.39 -28.57 24.77
C ILE A 234 -9.37 -27.43 24.43
N GLY A 235 -9.19 -26.28 25.08
CA GLY A 235 -10.13 -25.17 24.97
C GLY A 235 -11.55 -25.56 25.41
N ASN A 236 -12.52 -25.51 24.49
CA ASN A 236 -13.93 -25.84 24.75
C ASN A 236 -14.30 -27.30 24.44
N TYR A 237 -13.31 -28.17 24.21
CA TYR A 237 -13.51 -29.56 23.81
C TYR A 237 -12.86 -30.53 24.79
N PHE A 238 -13.54 -31.65 25.00
CA PHE A 238 -13.05 -32.83 25.69
C PHE A 238 -12.55 -33.85 24.67
N SER A 239 -11.31 -34.29 24.84
CA SER A 239 -10.59 -35.22 23.97
C SER A 239 -10.40 -36.55 24.69
N TYR A 240 -10.84 -37.64 24.05
CA TYR A 240 -10.61 -39.00 24.52
C TYR A 240 -10.38 -39.93 23.33
N GLN A 241 -9.24 -40.66 23.33
CA GLN A 241 -8.84 -41.56 22.23
C GLN A 241 -8.94 -40.93 20.82
N GLY A 242 -8.61 -39.65 20.70
CA GLY A 242 -8.64 -38.91 19.43
C GLY A 242 -10.01 -38.32 19.06
N TRP A 243 -11.06 -38.59 19.84
CA TRP A 243 -12.38 -37.99 19.65
C TRP A 243 -12.52 -36.68 20.40
N LEU A 244 -12.93 -35.63 19.69
CA LEU A 244 -13.27 -34.34 20.26
C LEU A 244 -14.79 -34.24 20.48
N THR A 245 -15.18 -33.89 21.70
CA THR A 245 -16.59 -33.64 22.06
C THR A 245 -16.70 -32.30 22.77
N PRO A 246 -17.67 -31.43 22.39
CA PRO A 246 -17.90 -30.18 23.09
C PRO A 246 -18.13 -30.39 24.60
N LEU A 247 -17.61 -29.50 25.45
CA LEU A 247 -17.87 -29.51 26.90
C LEU A 247 -19.36 -29.33 27.26
N THR A 248 -20.19 -28.94 26.29
CA THR A 248 -21.65 -28.82 26.45
C THR A 248 -22.38 -30.16 26.35
N ASP A 249 -21.72 -31.22 25.88
CA ASP A 249 -22.29 -32.55 25.74
C ASP A 249 -22.64 -33.17 27.10
N TYR A 250 -23.82 -33.79 27.20
CA TYR A 250 -24.33 -34.37 28.43
C TYR A 250 -23.39 -35.44 29.00
N HIS A 251 -22.82 -36.30 28.15
CA HIS A 251 -21.93 -37.37 28.59
C HIS A 251 -20.57 -36.82 29.06
N VAL A 252 -20.07 -35.77 28.41
CA VAL A 252 -18.83 -35.10 28.84
C VAL A 252 -19.03 -34.43 30.21
N ARG A 253 -20.14 -33.71 30.40
CA ARG A 253 -20.44 -33.10 31.71
C ARG A 253 -20.52 -34.14 32.83
N HIS A 254 -21.14 -35.28 32.56
CA HIS A 254 -21.20 -36.38 33.52
C HIS A 254 -19.80 -36.94 33.83
N ILE A 255 -18.95 -37.16 32.83
CA ILE A 255 -17.57 -37.64 33.03
C ILE A 255 -16.74 -36.65 33.86
N LEU A 256 -16.89 -35.34 33.64
CA LEU A 256 -16.18 -34.32 34.41
C LEU A 256 -16.57 -34.27 35.89
N THR A 257 -17.74 -34.79 36.27
CA THR A 257 -18.15 -34.90 37.69
C THR A 257 -17.53 -36.10 38.42
N LEU A 258 -16.94 -37.06 37.70
CA LEU A 258 -16.33 -38.23 38.32
C LEU A 258 -15.02 -37.83 39.03
N PRO A 259 -14.64 -38.53 40.12
CA PRO A 259 -13.37 -38.27 40.81
C PRO A 259 -12.18 -38.45 39.86
N HIS A 260 -11.34 -37.43 39.75
CA HIS A 260 -10.20 -37.44 38.84
C HIS A 260 -9.03 -36.61 39.38
N LYS A 261 -7.83 -36.94 38.91
CA LYS A 261 -6.63 -36.10 39.10
C LYS A 261 -6.47 -35.21 37.87
N ALA A 262 -6.40 -33.90 38.06
CA ALA A 262 -6.18 -32.93 37.00
C ALA A 262 -4.75 -32.40 37.04
N HIS A 263 -4.07 -32.42 35.90
CA HIS A 263 -2.77 -31.79 35.70
C HIS A 263 -2.91 -30.71 34.61
N THR A 264 -2.80 -29.45 35.02
CA THR A 264 -2.78 -28.30 34.10
C THR A 264 -1.38 -28.17 33.52
N ILE A 265 -1.26 -28.24 32.19
CA ILE A 265 0.05 -28.16 31.51
C ILE A 265 0.27 -26.74 30.95
N SER A 266 -0.79 -26.06 30.49
CA SER A 266 -0.75 -24.67 30.02
C SER A 266 -2.16 -24.03 30.05
N SER A 267 -2.26 -22.71 29.82
CA SER A 267 -3.57 -22.02 29.76
C SER A 267 -4.44 -22.63 28.65
N GLY A 268 -5.51 -23.34 29.03
CA GLY A 268 -6.45 -23.97 28.09
C GLY A 268 -6.14 -25.43 27.73
N TYR A 269 -5.13 -26.05 28.35
CA TYR A 269 -4.87 -27.49 28.22
C TYR A 269 -4.77 -28.16 29.59
N VAL A 270 -5.70 -29.08 29.85
CA VAL A 270 -5.77 -29.83 31.12
C VAL A 270 -5.82 -31.31 30.81
N ARG A 271 -4.89 -32.08 31.39
CA ARG A 271 -4.94 -33.55 31.33
C ARG A 271 -5.63 -34.09 32.58
N LEU A 272 -6.67 -34.90 32.36
CA LEU A 272 -7.48 -35.53 33.39
C LEU A 272 -7.16 -37.02 33.46
N ARG A 273 -7.00 -37.54 34.67
CA ARG A 273 -6.77 -38.97 34.93
C ARG A 273 -7.88 -39.51 35.81
N TYR A 274 -8.55 -40.54 35.31
CA TYR A 274 -9.66 -41.23 35.96
C TYR A 274 -9.24 -42.65 36.30
N GLU A 275 -9.79 -43.21 37.37
CA GLU A 275 -9.64 -44.64 37.65
C GLU A 275 -10.26 -45.48 36.53
N LYS A 276 -9.63 -46.63 36.21
CA LYS A 276 -10.08 -47.51 35.12
C LYS A 276 -11.49 -48.06 35.30
N SER A 277 -12.00 -48.13 36.53
CA SER A 277 -13.39 -48.50 36.84
C SER A 277 -14.42 -47.62 36.09
N TYR A 278 -14.05 -46.38 35.71
CA TYR A 278 -14.93 -45.46 35.00
C TYR A 278 -14.96 -45.62 33.48
N ILE A 279 -14.21 -46.56 32.89
CA ILE A 279 -14.08 -46.72 31.43
C ILE A 279 -15.42 -46.91 30.70
N THR A 280 -16.43 -47.47 31.37
CA THR A 280 -17.79 -47.64 30.85
C THR A 280 -18.55 -46.33 30.62
N HIS A 281 -18.20 -45.25 31.31
CA HIS A 281 -18.75 -43.92 31.04
C HIS A 281 -18.14 -43.32 29.77
N PHE A 282 -16.85 -43.58 29.53
CA PHE A 282 -16.13 -43.16 28.33
C PHE A 282 -16.54 -43.96 27.09
N SER A 283 -16.84 -45.26 27.23
CA SER A 283 -17.33 -46.06 26.11
C SER A 283 -18.72 -45.61 25.65
N LYS A 284 -19.59 -45.13 26.55
CA LYS A 284 -20.89 -44.52 26.18
C LYS A 284 -20.75 -43.23 25.38
N LEU A 285 -19.71 -42.43 25.65
CA LEU A 285 -19.38 -41.23 24.88
C LEU A 285 -19.04 -41.57 23.41
N ILE A 286 -18.39 -42.72 23.18
CA ILE A 286 -18.02 -43.20 21.85
C ILE A 286 -19.17 -43.98 21.20
N ALA A 287 -19.89 -44.81 21.96
CA ALA A 287 -20.96 -45.68 21.44
C ALA A 287 -22.19 -44.93 20.89
N GLY A 288 -22.42 -43.68 21.32
CA GLY A 288 -23.45 -42.80 20.75
C GLY A 288 -23.12 -42.27 19.36
N ARG A 289 -21.93 -42.55 18.83
CA ARG A 289 -21.43 -42.12 17.52
C ARG A 289 -21.00 -43.36 16.76
N GLY A 290 -21.96 -43.98 16.06
CA GLY A 290 -21.86 -45.31 15.45
C GLY A 290 -20.51 -45.63 14.80
N ILE A 291 -20.02 -46.85 15.07
CA ILE A 291 -18.99 -47.54 14.28
C ILE A 291 -19.62 -47.99 12.96
#